data_AF-A0A6I7N7K7-F1
#
_entry.id   AF-A0A6I7N7K7-F1
#
_cell.length_a   1.000
_cell.length_b   1.000
_cell.length_c   1.000
_cell.angle_alpha   90.00
_cell.angle_beta   90.00
_cell.angle_gamma   90.00
#
_symmetry.space_group_name_H-M   'P 1'
#
loop_
_entity.id
_entity.type
_entity.pdbx_description
1 polymer ?
#
loop_
_entity_poly.entity_id
_entity_poly.type
_entity_poly.pdbx_seq_one_letter_code
_entity_poly.pdbx_strand_id
1 'polypeptide(L)'
;MGFWNSMAHAIRNTRAALAAIGMLVVLGVLLYGRWSTPEVSGTDVISVPVVAVERESGDAQWLRVFVETPDDGVIRLLWMTGRSGIQAGSEVQLLVTDYADGTRDYRVFQRP
;
A
#
# COMPACT_ATOMS: atom_id res chain seq x y z
N MET A 1 27.79 -45.14 -29.04
CA MET A 1 27.31 -43.81 -29.48
C MET A 1 26.25 -43.21 -28.54
N GLY A 2 26.39 -43.29 -27.21
CA GLY A 2 25.33 -42.88 -26.26
C GLY A 2 25.68 -41.71 -25.33
N PHE A 3 26.95 -41.56 -24.95
CA PHE A 3 27.37 -40.59 -23.94
C PHE A 3 27.24 -39.13 -24.41
N TRP A 4 27.73 -38.82 -25.61
CA TRP A 4 27.68 -37.48 -26.18
C TRP A 4 26.26 -36.97 -26.48
N ASN A 5 25.34 -37.87 -26.88
CA ASN A 5 23.94 -37.52 -27.12
C ASN A 5 23.18 -37.25 -25.82
N SER A 6 23.41 -38.05 -24.77
CA SER A 6 22.84 -37.79 -23.44
C SER A 6 23.35 -36.50 -22.82
N MET A 7 24.64 -36.17 -23.01
CA MET A 7 25.22 -34.93 -22.49
C MET A 7 24.68 -33.68 -23.22
N ALA A 8 24.47 -33.76 -24.54
CA ALA A 8 23.83 -32.70 -25.31
C ALA A 8 22.35 -32.48 -24.90
N HIS A 9 21.60 -33.57 -24.65
CA HIS A 9 20.23 -33.47 -24.13
C HIS A 9 20.17 -32.90 -22.72
N ALA A 10 21.09 -33.30 -21.84
CA ALA A 10 21.18 -32.74 -20.49
C ALA A 10 21.42 -31.23 -20.54
N ILE A 11 22.44 -30.77 -21.29
CA ILE A 11 22.76 -29.33 -21.42
C ILE A 11 21.59 -28.54 -22.03
N ARG A 12 20.91 -29.08 -23.04
CA ARG A 12 19.74 -28.44 -23.66
C ARG A 12 18.56 -28.35 -22.69
N ASN A 13 18.30 -29.39 -21.91
CA ASN A 13 17.26 -29.38 -20.88
C ASN A 13 17.61 -28.43 -19.74
N THR A 14 18.88 -28.30 -19.34
CA THR A 14 19.30 -27.33 -18.32
C THR A 14 19.10 -25.90 -18.79
N ARG A 15 19.41 -25.59 -20.05
CA ARG A 15 19.15 -24.26 -20.63
C ARG A 15 17.65 -23.96 -20.74
N ALA A 16 16.84 -24.95 -21.11
CA ALA A 16 15.38 -24.82 -21.13
C ALA A 16 14.80 -24.63 -19.72
N ALA A 17 15.31 -25.34 -18.72
CA ALA A 17 14.91 -25.20 -17.33
C ALA A 17 15.27 -23.81 -16.77
N LEU A 18 16.46 -23.29 -17.07
CA LEU A 18 16.87 -21.94 -16.70
C LEU A 18 16.00 -20.87 -17.37
N ALA A 19 15.64 -21.04 -18.64
CA ALA A 19 14.73 -20.13 -19.33
C ALA A 19 13.32 -20.15 -18.71
N ALA A 20 12.82 -21.33 -18.33
CA ALA A 20 11.53 -21.47 -17.66
C ALA A 20 11.53 -20.82 -16.27
N ILE A 21 12.58 -21.01 -15.48
CA ILE A 21 12.76 -20.33 -14.19
C ILE A 21 12.82 -18.82 -14.39
N GLY A 22 13.56 -18.34 -15.39
CA GLY A 22 13.61 -16.93 -15.74
C GLY A 22 12.24 -16.35 -16.09
N MET A 23 11.43 -17.06 -16.89
CA MET A 23 10.06 -16.66 -17.21
C MET A 23 9.16 -16.62 -15.97
N LEU A 24 9.29 -17.59 -15.06
CA LEU A 24 8.52 -17.59 -13.80
C LEU A 24 8.89 -16.40 -12.90
N VAL A 25 10.16 -16.02 -12.83
CA VAL A 25 10.61 -14.84 -12.08
C VAL A 25 10.03 -13.56 -12.69
N VAL A 26 10.11 -13.40 -14.02
CA VAL A 26 9.53 -12.24 -14.71
C VAL A 26 8.02 -12.16 -14.48
N LEU A 27 7.32 -13.29 -14.58
CA LEU A 27 5.88 -13.35 -14.30
C LEU A 27 5.58 -12.96 -12.85
N GLY A 28 6.36 -13.46 -11.89
CA GLY A 28 6.25 -13.11 -10.48
C GLY A 28 6.42 -11.60 -10.24
N VAL A 29 7.41 -10.98 -10.88
CA VAL A 29 7.62 -9.53 -10.79
C VAL A 29 6.46 -8.74 -11.41
N LEU A 30 5.95 -9.16 -12.58
CA LEU A 30 4.83 -8.48 -13.23
C LEU A 30 3.53 -8.58 -12.41
N LEU A 31 3.26 -9.75 -11.84
CA LEU A 31 2.11 -9.96 -10.96
C LEU A 31 2.24 -9.15 -9.67
N TYR A 32 3.44 -9.14 -9.07
CA TYR A 32 3.71 -8.35 -7.87
C TYR A 32 3.58 -6.84 -8.13
N GLY A 33 4.09 -6.33 -9.26
CA GLY A 33 3.94 -4.93 -9.64
C GLY A 33 2.47 -4.53 -9.82
N ARG A 34 1.68 -5.38 -10.49
CA ARG A 34 0.25 -5.12 -10.68
C ARG A 34 -0.55 -5.11 -9.37
N TRP A 35 -0.17 -5.94 -8.39
CA TRP A 35 -0.83 -5.97 -7.08
C TRP A 35 -0.35 -4.86 -6.13
N SER A 36 0.93 -4.47 -6.21
CA SER A 36 1.51 -3.49 -5.28
C SER A 36 1.23 -2.04 -5.64
N THR A 37 0.83 -1.77 -6.89
CA THR A 37 0.40 -0.45 -7.36
C THR A 37 -0.93 -0.56 -8.09
N PRO A 38 -2.06 -0.62 -7.34
CA PRO A 38 -3.38 -0.51 -7.96
C PRO A 38 -3.46 0.82 -8.71
N GLU A 39 -4.06 0.79 -9.89
CA GLU A 39 -4.22 1.98 -10.73
C GLU A 39 -5.08 3.01 -9.99
N VAL A 40 -4.60 4.25 -9.88
CA VAL A 40 -5.32 5.33 -9.21
C VAL A 40 -6.38 5.88 -10.17
N SER A 41 -7.65 5.76 -9.81
CA SER A 41 -8.76 6.31 -10.58
C SER A 41 -9.02 7.78 -10.25
N GLY A 42 -8.69 8.22 -9.04
CA GLY A 42 -8.92 9.59 -8.60
C GLY A 42 -8.13 9.96 -7.36
N THR A 43 -7.93 11.26 -7.17
CA THR A 43 -7.34 11.79 -5.95
C THR A 43 -8.04 13.10 -5.61
N ASP A 44 -8.50 13.23 -4.37
CA ASP A 44 -9.16 14.43 -3.87
C ASP A 44 -8.62 14.82 -2.49
N VAL A 45 -8.84 16.07 -2.10
CA VAL A 45 -8.47 16.58 -0.78
C VAL A 45 -9.71 17.11 -0.08
N ILE A 46 -10.11 16.45 0.99
CA ILE A 46 -11.28 16.82 1.79
C ILE A 46 -10.87 17.32 3.17
N SER A 47 -11.60 18.28 3.72
CA SER A 47 -11.48 18.69 5.12
C SER A 47 -12.53 17.93 5.93
N VAL A 48 -12.09 17.25 7.00
CA VAL A 48 -12.98 16.48 7.88
C VAL A 48 -12.76 16.83 9.34
N PRO A 49 -13.82 16.80 10.17
CA PRO A 49 -13.70 17.03 11.60
C PRO A 49 -13.13 15.79 12.31
N VAL A 50 -12.26 16.04 13.28
CA VAL A 50 -11.79 15.04 14.23
C VAL A 50 -12.86 14.83 15.28
N VAL A 51 -13.39 13.61 15.38
CA VAL A 51 -14.43 13.25 16.34
C VAL A 51 -13.83 12.88 17.69
N ALA A 52 -12.74 12.12 17.69
CA ALA A 52 -12.09 11.67 18.91
C ALA A 52 -10.58 11.48 18.71
N VAL A 53 -9.83 11.62 19.81
CA VAL A 53 -8.40 11.35 19.84
C VAL A 53 -8.12 10.47 21.06
N GLU A 54 -7.66 9.26 20.83
CA GLU A 54 -7.25 8.33 21.87
C GLU A 54 -5.73 8.23 21.90
N ARG A 55 -5.18 8.29 23.12
CA ARG A 55 -3.77 8.01 23.38
C ARG A 55 -3.68 6.65 24.06
N GLU A 56 -3.05 5.70 23.38
CA GLU A 56 -2.95 4.30 23.85
C GLU A 56 -2.09 4.17 25.12
N SER A 57 -1.09 5.04 25.30
CA SER A 57 -0.26 5.11 26.51
C SER A 57 0.36 6.51 26.65
N GLY A 58 0.69 6.94 27.87
CA GLY A 58 1.30 8.24 28.15
C GLY A 58 2.58 8.53 27.34
N ASP A 59 3.34 7.47 27.01
CA ASP A 59 4.58 7.51 26.21
C ASP A 59 4.39 7.11 24.73
N ALA A 60 3.16 6.88 24.27
CA ALA A 60 2.93 6.49 22.89
C ALA A 60 3.21 7.66 21.92
N GLN A 61 4.11 7.43 20.96
CA GLN A 61 4.40 8.37 19.87
C GLN A 61 3.24 8.52 18.86
N TRP A 62 2.26 7.62 18.95
CA TRP A 62 1.12 7.55 18.05
C TRP A 62 -0.18 7.81 18.80
N LEU A 63 -1.02 8.65 18.22
CA LEU A 63 -2.40 8.91 18.63
C LEU A 63 -3.31 8.20 17.64
N ARG A 64 -4.38 7.59 18.15
CA ARG A 64 -5.48 7.09 17.34
C ARG A 64 -6.46 8.24 17.17
N VAL A 65 -6.58 8.74 15.96
CA VAL A 65 -7.44 9.87 15.60
C VAL A 65 -8.62 9.32 14.82
N PHE A 66 -9.83 9.62 15.30
CA PHE A 66 -11.06 9.25 14.65
C PHE A 66 -11.60 10.46 13.92
N VAL A 67 -11.88 10.32 12.63
CA VAL A 67 -12.39 11.39 11.77
C VAL A 67 -13.63 10.89 11.06
N GLU A 68 -14.59 11.78 10.86
CA GLU A 68 -15.83 11.48 10.15
C GLU A 68 -15.71 11.89 8.69
N THR A 69 -15.69 10.92 7.78
CA THR A 69 -15.72 11.15 6.34
C THR A 69 -17.17 11.15 5.85
N PRO A 70 -17.49 11.92 4.81
CA PRO A 70 -18.85 12.00 4.28
C PRO A 70 -19.33 10.70 3.65
N ASP A 71 -18.41 9.87 3.14
CA ASP A 71 -18.75 8.67 2.38
C ASP A 71 -18.67 7.39 3.21
N ASP A 72 -17.64 7.27 4.07
CA ASP A 72 -17.31 6.03 4.78
C ASP A 72 -17.57 6.11 6.30
N GLY A 73 -18.06 7.26 6.78
CA GLY A 73 -18.35 7.49 8.19
C GLY A 73 -17.07 7.63 9.03
N VAL A 74 -17.06 7.08 10.24
CA VAL A 74 -15.94 7.27 11.16
C VAL A 74 -14.79 6.30 10.83
N ILE A 75 -13.67 6.86 10.39
CA ILE A 75 -12.44 6.11 10.12
C ILE A 75 -11.38 6.38 11.20
N ARG A 76 -10.48 5.41 11.40
CA ARG A 76 -9.38 5.51 12.37
C ARG A 76 -8.06 5.74 11.66
N LEU A 77 -7.38 6.82 12.03
CA LEU A 77 -6.07 7.20 11.54
C LEU A 77 -5.02 7.13 12.66
N LEU A 78 -3.76 6.85 12.29
CA LEU A 78 -2.63 6.93 13.20
C LEU A 78 -1.89 8.27 12.98
N TRP A 79 -1.76 9.05 14.05
CA TRP A 79 -1.15 10.38 14.03
C TRP A 79 0.07 10.44 14.93
N MET A 80 1.19 10.96 14.42
CA MET A 80 2.42 11.07 15.20
C MET A 80 2.42 12.35 16.05
N THR A 81 2.68 12.23 17.36
CA THR A 81 2.57 13.31 18.35
C THR A 81 3.53 14.49 18.14
N GLY A 82 4.56 14.35 17.30
CA GLY A 82 5.66 15.31 17.19
C GLY A 82 5.42 16.55 16.33
N ARG A 83 4.33 16.65 15.54
CA ARG A 83 4.15 17.73 14.55
C ARG A 83 3.09 18.78 14.90
N SER A 84 2.01 18.38 15.57
CA SER A 84 0.95 19.28 16.06
C SER A 84 0.03 18.50 16.99
N GLY A 85 -0.40 19.14 18.08
CA GLY A 85 -1.36 18.56 19.00
C GLY A 85 -2.74 18.53 18.35
N ILE A 86 -3.12 17.39 17.78
CA ILE A 86 -4.46 17.18 17.24
C ILE A 86 -5.46 16.98 18.38
N GLN A 87 -6.61 17.65 18.30
CA GLN A 87 -7.66 17.59 19.31
C GLN A 87 -9.01 17.29 18.65
N ALA A 88 -9.93 16.71 19.42
CA ALA A 88 -11.32 16.56 18.98
C ALA A 88 -11.92 17.94 18.63
N GLY A 89 -12.71 18.00 17.57
CA GLY A 89 -13.27 19.23 17.00
C GLY A 89 -12.33 19.99 16.06
N SER A 90 -11.06 19.60 15.94
CA SER A 90 -10.17 20.18 14.92
C SER A 90 -10.53 19.68 13.53
N GLU A 91 -10.33 20.49 12.50
CA GLU A 91 -10.41 20.03 11.11
C GLU A 91 -9.04 19.54 10.64
N VAL A 92 -9.04 18.44 9.88
CA VAL A 92 -7.85 17.92 9.20
C VAL A 92 -8.12 17.71 7.73
N GLN A 93 -7.11 17.94 6.90
CA GLN A 93 -7.17 17.65 5.48
C GLN A 93 -6.74 16.20 5.24
N LEU A 94 -7.59 15.45 4.54
CA LEU A 94 -7.29 14.11 4.07
C LEU A 94 -7.14 14.11 2.56
N LEU A 95 -6.05 13.49 2.10
CA LEU A 95 -5.91 13.04 0.74
C LEU A 95 -6.66 11.71 0.60
N VAL A 96 -7.69 11.72 -0.23
CA VAL A 96 -8.47 10.54 -0.60
C VAL A 96 -7.91 10.03 -1.92
N THR A 97 -7.53 8.76 -1.96
CA THR A 97 -7.09 8.10 -3.20
C THR A 97 -8.07 6.98 -3.51
N ASP A 98 -8.80 7.13 -4.62
CA ASP A 98 -9.65 6.08 -5.16
C ASP A 98 -8.82 5.22 -6.12
N TYR A 99 -8.90 3.92 -5.95
CA TYR A 99 -8.26 2.95 -6.82
C TYR A 99 -9.27 2.32 -7.78
N ALA A 100 -8.80 1.91 -8.96
CA ALA A 100 -9.62 1.31 -10.00
C ALA A 100 -10.24 -0.05 -9.61
N ASP A 101 -9.74 -0.69 -8.56
CA ASP A 101 -10.31 -1.89 -7.96
C ASP A 101 -11.48 -1.61 -7.00
N GLY A 102 -11.84 -0.32 -6.82
CA GLY A 102 -12.91 0.14 -5.93
C GLY A 102 -12.47 0.32 -4.48
N THR A 103 -11.19 0.10 -4.16
CA THR A 103 -10.67 0.40 -2.83
C THR A 103 -10.34 1.89 -2.69
N ARG A 104 -10.31 2.37 -1.44
CA ARG A 104 -10.05 3.77 -1.11
C ARG A 104 -9.03 3.85 0.02
N ASP A 105 -8.05 4.73 -0.15
CA ASP A 105 -7.05 5.04 0.88
C ASP A 105 -7.18 6.48 1.36
N TYR A 106 -6.96 6.67 2.66
CA TYR A 106 -7.08 7.94 3.36
C TYR A 106 -5.76 8.29 4.01
N ARG A 107 -5.15 9.39 3.58
CA ARG A 107 -3.88 9.87 4.14
C ARG A 107 -4.01 11.28 4.64
N VAL A 108 -3.39 11.57 5.78
CA VAL A 108 -3.33 12.95 6.28
C VAL A 108 -2.50 13.79 5.30
N PHE A 109 -3.11 14.85 4.78
CA PHE A 109 -2.42 15.81 3.94
C PHE A 109 -1.67 16.82 4.83
N GLN A 110 -0.36 16.68 4.91
CA GLN A 110 0.50 17.69 5.54
C GLN A 110 1.16 18.50 4.41
N ARG A 111 0.76 19.78 4.27
CA ARG A 111 1.53 20.71 3.42
C ARG A 111 2.94 20.84 4.02
N PRO A 112 4.00 20.79 3.18
CA PRO A 112 5.38 20.92 3.63
C PRO A 112 5.66 22.29 4.28
#